data_AF-A0A2G8XQC0-F1
#
_entry.id   AF-A0A2G8XQC0-F1
#
_cell.length_a   1.000
_cell.length_b   1.000
_cell.length_c   1.000
_cell.angle_alpha   90.00
_cell.angle_beta   90.00
_cell.angle_gamma   90.00
#
_symmetry.space_group_name_H-M   'P 1'
#
loop_
_entity.id
_entity.type
_entity.pdbx_description
1 polymer ?
#
loop_
_entity_poly.entity_id
_entity_poly.type
_entity_poly.pdbx_seq_one_letter_code
_entity_poly.pdbx_strand_id
1 'polypeptide(L)'
;MECVMPFVSTNDTCFVQVQPHEAVYLKIHTKKPGLLSQGLQPTELDLSVMDRFDVERLPDAYERLLLDVIRGDKQNFVRTDELREAWRIFTPLLHEIEEKNIDPLPYPAGSSGPSASYDLIQKYYSYKQSNYKWTPPKRETSSDTVQ
;
A
#
# COMPACT_ATOMS: atom_id res chain seq x y z
N MET A 1 21.25 -15.93 -27.78
CA MET A 1 21.56 -16.26 -26.37
C MET A 1 20.30 -15.97 -25.59
N GLU A 2 19.29 -16.80 -25.79
CA GLU A 2 17.97 -16.61 -25.19
C GLU A 2 18.05 -17.11 -23.75
N CYS A 3 17.91 -16.19 -22.80
CA CYS A 3 17.75 -16.54 -21.39
C CYS A 3 16.33 -17.08 -21.24
N VAL A 4 16.17 -18.40 -21.40
CA VAL A 4 14.94 -19.10 -21.02
C VAL A 4 14.88 -19.10 -19.50
N MET A 5 14.05 -18.23 -18.95
CA MET A 5 13.88 -18.04 -17.52
C MET A 5 13.13 -19.24 -16.92
N PRO A 6 13.65 -19.93 -15.89
CA PRO A 6 12.87 -20.88 -15.13
C PRO A 6 11.77 -20.13 -14.36
N PHE A 7 10.55 -20.66 -14.43
CA PHE A 7 9.31 -20.11 -13.88
C PHE A 7 9.43 -19.82 -12.37
N VAL A 8 9.64 -18.56 -12.00
CA VAL A 8 9.48 -18.07 -10.62
C VAL A 8 8.05 -17.55 -10.48
N SER A 9 7.25 -18.23 -9.67
CA SER A 9 5.79 -18.12 -9.57
C SER A 9 5.28 -16.93 -8.72
N THR A 10 6.10 -15.91 -8.44
CA THR A 10 5.72 -14.78 -7.59
C THR A 10 5.49 -13.52 -8.42
N ASN A 11 4.29 -12.95 -8.30
CA ASN A 11 3.95 -11.68 -8.94
C ASN A 11 4.75 -10.53 -8.33
N ASP A 12 5.08 -9.55 -9.16
CA ASP A 12 5.59 -8.26 -8.70
C ASP A 12 4.46 -7.50 -8.00
N THR A 13 4.80 -6.78 -6.93
CA THR A 13 3.80 -6.09 -6.09
C THR A 13 4.26 -4.67 -5.80
N CYS A 14 3.36 -3.71 -6.02
CA CYS A 14 3.56 -2.31 -5.63
C CYS A 14 2.78 -2.03 -4.34
N PHE A 15 3.47 -1.50 -3.34
CA PHE A 15 2.89 -1.04 -2.10
C PHE A 15 3.00 0.48 -2.04
N VAL A 16 1.86 1.14 -1.87
CA VAL A 16 1.79 2.59 -1.65
C VAL A 16 1.32 2.78 -0.21
N GLN A 17 2.24 3.19 0.66
CA GLN A 17 1.93 3.51 2.04
C GLN A 17 1.60 4.99 2.12
N VAL A 18 0.35 5.30 2.43
CA VAL A 18 -0.13 6.69 2.53
C VAL A 18 0.19 7.29 3.91
N GLN A 19 0.07 6.51 4.98
CA GLN A 19 0.38 6.93 6.35
C GLN A 19 0.84 5.71 7.16
N PRO A 20 1.57 5.84 8.30
CA PRO A 20 2.12 7.07 8.88
C PRO A 20 3.44 7.56 8.24
N HIS A 21 4.12 6.72 7.48
CA HIS A 21 5.32 7.09 6.72
C HIS A 21 5.01 6.95 5.24
N GLU A 22 4.98 8.06 4.52
CA GLU A 22 4.70 8.07 3.09
C GLU A 22 5.85 7.42 2.34
N ALA A 23 5.57 6.25 1.76
CA ALA A 23 6.55 5.46 1.04
C ALA A 23 5.92 4.67 -0.10
N VAL A 24 6.68 4.47 -1.16
CA VAL A 24 6.32 3.58 -2.26
C VAL A 24 7.37 2.47 -2.34
N TYR A 25 6.93 1.23 -2.15
CA TYR A 25 7.76 0.05 -2.26
C TYR A 25 7.36 -0.75 -3.50
N LEU A 26 8.30 -0.98 -4.40
CA LEU A 26 8.10 -1.82 -5.56
C LEU A 26 8.94 -3.10 -5.40
N LYS A 27 8.26 -4.23 -5.23
CA LYS A 27 8.90 -5.54 -5.17
C LYS A 27 8.99 -6.13 -6.57
N ILE A 28 10.23 -6.34 -7.00
CA ILE A 28 10.55 -6.93 -8.31
C ILE A 28 11.53 -8.08 -8.16
N HIS A 29 11.64 -8.91 -9.19
CA HIS A 29 12.59 -10.00 -9.24
C HIS A 29 13.83 -9.61 -10.06
N THR A 30 15.00 -9.59 -9.41
CA THR A 30 16.28 -9.28 -10.06
C THR A 30 17.19 -10.51 -10.09
N LYS A 31 18.05 -10.62 -11.09
CA LYS A 31 19.06 -11.68 -11.15
C LYS A 31 19.95 -11.63 -9.89
N LYS A 32 20.17 -12.77 -9.25
CA LYS A 32 21.06 -12.86 -8.10
C LYS A 32 22.49 -12.43 -8.48
N PRO A 33 23.09 -11.44 -7.80
CA PRO A 33 24.45 -11.00 -8.09
C PRO A 33 25.45 -12.08 -7.67
N GLY A 34 26.23 -12.60 -8.63
CA GLY A 34 27.23 -13.64 -8.40
C GLY A 34 27.60 -14.38 -9.70
N LEU A 35 28.88 -14.80 -9.81
CA LEU A 35 29.39 -15.50 -11.01
C LEU A 35 28.80 -16.91 -11.18
N LEU A 36 28.36 -17.54 -10.09
CA LEU A 36 27.87 -18.93 -10.07
C LEU A 36 26.38 -19.05 -9.69
N SER A 37 25.71 -17.94 -9.38
CA SER A 37 24.31 -17.98 -8.95
C SER A 37 23.36 -17.84 -10.14
N GLN A 38 22.77 -18.96 -10.53
CA GLN A 38 21.60 -18.98 -11.41
C GLN A 38 20.33 -18.89 -10.54
N GLY A 39 19.54 -17.83 -10.72
CA GLY A 39 18.29 -17.63 -9.99
C GLY A 39 17.87 -16.17 -9.91
N LEU A 40 16.56 -15.95 -9.81
CA LEU A 40 15.97 -14.65 -9.50
C LEU A 40 15.81 -14.51 -7.99
N GLN A 41 16.06 -13.31 -7.48
CA GLN A 41 15.87 -12.95 -6.08
C GLN A 41 14.90 -11.76 -6.00
N PRO A 42 13.89 -11.80 -5.10
CA PRO A 42 13.06 -10.63 -4.85
C PRO A 42 13.92 -9.50 -4.27
N THR A 43 13.85 -8.34 -4.91
CA THR A 43 14.49 -7.09 -4.51
C THR A 43 13.41 -6.02 -4.38
N GLU A 44 13.65 -5.02 -3.55
CA GLU A 44 12.76 -3.88 -3.37
C GLU A 44 13.38 -2.61 -3.97
N LEU A 45 12.54 -1.79 -4.59
CA LEU A 45 12.82 -0.38 -4.76
C LEU A 45 12.03 0.38 -3.71
N ASP A 46 12.73 1.12 -2.87
CA ASP A 46 12.16 1.94 -1.81
C ASP A 46 12.24 3.42 -2.21
N LEU A 47 11.10 4.10 -2.16
CA LEU A 47 11.00 5.55 -2.22
C LEU A 47 10.29 6.04 -0.96
N SER A 48 11.07 6.30 0.09
CA SER A 48 10.63 7.03 1.28
C SER A 48 10.63 8.54 0.98
N VAL A 49 9.46 9.18 1.09
CA VAL A 49 9.29 10.61 0.74
C VAL A 49 10.11 11.50 1.68
N MET A 50 10.09 11.20 2.99
CA MET A 50 10.80 11.99 4.00
C MET A 50 12.31 11.93 3.79
N ASP A 51 12.87 10.73 3.59
CA ASP A 51 14.31 10.56 3.39
C ASP A 51 14.77 11.12 2.04
N ARG A 52 13.92 11.07 1.00
CA ARG A 52 14.30 11.49 -0.35
C ARG A 52 14.30 12.99 -0.54
N PHE A 53 13.32 13.69 0.04
CA PHE A 53 13.12 15.12 -0.17
C PHE A 53 13.66 15.98 0.99
N ASP A 54 14.23 15.37 2.03
CA ASP A 54 14.76 16.05 3.22
C ASP A 54 13.72 17.01 3.84
N VAL A 55 12.48 16.52 3.93
CA VAL A 55 11.34 17.29 4.44
C VAL A 55 10.99 16.81 5.83
N GLU A 56 11.11 17.70 6.83
CA GLU A 56 10.74 17.39 8.21
C GLU A 56 9.22 17.21 8.41
N ARG A 57 8.41 17.91 7.59
CA ARG A 57 6.95 17.87 7.70
C ARG A 57 6.26 18.00 6.34
N LEU A 58 5.41 17.02 6.05
CA LEU A 58 4.47 17.10 4.95
C LEU A 58 3.24 17.93 5.37
N PRO A 59 2.67 18.75 4.47
CA PRO A 59 1.47 19.52 4.76
C PRO A 59 0.32 18.57 5.10
N ASP A 60 -0.48 18.94 6.08
CA ASP A 60 -1.64 18.13 6.44
C ASP A 60 -2.69 18.15 5.32
N ALA A 61 -3.53 17.11 5.27
CA ALA A 61 -4.57 16.97 4.26
C ALA A 61 -5.47 18.22 4.20
N TYR A 62 -5.83 18.79 5.36
CA TYR A 62 -6.66 19.98 5.42
C TYR A 62 -5.95 21.28 5.00
N GLU A 63 -4.65 21.42 5.32
CA GLU A 63 -3.84 22.56 4.87
C GLU A 63 -3.79 22.57 3.34
N ARG A 64 -3.62 21.39 2.72
CA ARG A 64 -3.64 21.26 1.27
C ARG A 64 -5.01 21.57 0.66
N LEU A 65 -6.08 21.01 1.23
CA LEU A 65 -7.45 21.25 0.73
C LEU A 65 -7.81 22.73 0.80
N LEU A 66 -7.46 23.42 1.89
CA LEU A 66 -7.74 24.85 2.03
C LEU A 66 -6.98 25.69 1.00
N LEU A 67 -5.71 25.35 0.75
CA LEU A 67 -4.90 26.01 -0.28
C LEU A 67 -5.52 25.83 -1.68
N ASP A 68 -6.05 24.64 -1.98
CA ASP A 68 -6.70 24.35 -3.25
C ASP A 68 -7.98 25.17 -3.43
N VAL A 69 -8.78 25.38 -2.37
CA VAL A 69 -9.95 26.29 -2.39
C VAL A 69 -9.55 27.72 -2.72
N ILE A 70 -8.48 28.23 -2.11
CA ILE A 70 -7.99 29.60 -2.36
C ILE A 70 -7.51 29.75 -3.81
N ARG A 71 -6.90 28.70 -4.38
CA ARG A 71 -6.47 28.66 -5.79
C ARG A 71 -7.61 28.44 -6.77
N GLY A 72 -8.81 28.09 -6.29
CA GLY A 72 -9.95 27.73 -7.13
C GLY A 72 -9.79 26.38 -7.82
N ASP A 73 -8.85 25.54 -7.35
CA ASP A 73 -8.66 24.19 -7.87
C ASP A 73 -9.63 23.21 -7.20
N LYS A 74 -10.34 22.43 -8.02
CA LYS A 74 -11.40 21.52 -7.58
C LYS A 74 -11.02 20.04 -7.77
N GLN A 75 -9.79 19.73 -8.14
CA GLN A 75 -9.37 18.35 -8.45
C GLN A 75 -9.47 17.40 -7.25
N ASN A 76 -9.20 17.88 -6.04
CA ASN A 76 -9.23 17.08 -4.82
C ASN A 76 -10.61 16.99 -4.15
N PHE A 77 -11.66 17.50 -4.80
CA PHE A 77 -13.02 17.48 -4.27
C PHE A 77 -13.86 16.46 -5.01
N VAL A 78 -14.64 15.69 -4.24
CA VAL A 78 -15.58 14.70 -4.78
C VAL A 78 -16.66 15.42 -5.59
N ARG A 79 -16.88 14.97 -6.82
CA ARG A 79 -17.91 15.53 -7.69
C ARG A 79 -19.28 14.92 -7.40
N THR A 80 -20.36 15.62 -7.78
CA THR A 80 -21.74 15.15 -7.53
C THR A 80 -22.10 13.87 -8.29
N ASP A 81 -21.52 13.66 -9.47
CA ASP A 81 -21.66 12.43 -10.26
C ASP A 81 -20.96 11.24 -9.57
N GLU A 82 -19.71 11.43 -9.13
CA GLU A 82 -18.96 10.42 -8.37
C GLU A 82 -19.69 10.01 -7.08
N LEU A 83 -20.21 10.99 -6.34
CA LEU A 83 -20.98 10.74 -5.12
C LEU A 83 -22.24 9.92 -5.40
N ARG A 84 -22.98 10.24 -6.47
CA ARG A 84 -24.20 9.49 -6.85
C ARG A 84 -23.86 8.03 -7.19
N GLU A 85 -22.79 7.80 -7.93
CA GLU A 85 -22.38 6.43 -8.30
C GLU A 85 -21.89 5.62 -7.09
N ALA A 86 -21.13 6.24 -6.18
CA ALA A 86 -20.73 5.60 -4.93
C ALA A 86 -21.96 5.14 -4.13
N TRP A 87 -22.96 6.03 -3.96
CA TRP A 87 -24.20 5.67 -3.28
C TRP A 87 -24.98 4.60 -4.04
N ARG A 88 -25.05 4.64 -5.37
CA ARG A 88 -25.73 3.60 -6.16
C ARG A 88 -25.14 2.20 -5.92
N ILE A 89 -23.82 2.10 -5.73
CA ILE A 89 -23.14 0.83 -5.46
C ILE A 89 -23.42 0.34 -4.03
N PHE A 90 -23.34 1.21 -3.04
CA PHE A 90 -23.47 0.81 -1.62
C PHE A 90 -24.92 0.68 -1.13
N THR A 91 -25.86 1.47 -1.65
CA THR A 91 -27.27 1.48 -1.20
C THR A 91 -27.94 0.10 -1.15
N PRO A 92 -27.88 -0.75 -2.20
CA PRO A 92 -28.54 -2.06 -2.13
C PRO A 92 -27.95 -2.97 -1.04
N LEU A 93 -26.63 -2.89 -0.82
CA LEU A 93 -25.97 -3.65 0.24
C LEU A 93 -26.40 -3.15 1.64
N LEU A 94 -26.50 -1.84 1.83
CA LEU A 94 -26.94 -1.26 3.11
C LEU A 94 -28.39 -1.63 3.42
N HIS A 95 -29.30 -1.54 2.45
CA HIS A 95 -30.69 -1.94 2.63
C HIS A 95 -30.81 -3.43 2.97
N GLU A 96 -30.03 -4.30 2.34
CA GLU A 96 -30.01 -5.73 2.65
C GLU A 96 -29.55 -6.01 4.08
N ILE A 97 -28.54 -5.28 4.58
CA ILE A 97 -28.06 -5.39 5.95
C ILE A 97 -29.13 -4.94 6.95
N GLU A 98 -29.83 -3.85 6.67
CA GLU A 98 -30.91 -3.32 7.51
C GLU A 98 -32.13 -4.26 7.53
N GLU A 99 -32.55 -4.80 6.38
CA GLU A 99 -33.70 -5.70 6.26
C GLU A 99 -33.44 -7.06 6.92
N LYS A 100 -32.25 -7.63 6.72
CA LYS A 100 -31.90 -8.97 7.23
C LYS A 100 -31.35 -8.95 8.66
N ASN A 101 -31.02 -7.77 9.19
CA ASN A 101 -30.48 -7.56 10.52
C ASN A 101 -29.32 -8.53 10.83
N ILE A 102 -28.30 -8.50 9.95
CA ILE A 102 -27.18 -9.45 9.99
C ILE A 102 -26.25 -9.09 11.16
N ASP A 103 -26.09 -10.01 12.11
CA ASP A 103 -25.16 -9.83 13.23
C ASP A 103 -23.69 -9.83 12.74
N PRO A 104 -22.89 -8.82 13.10
CA PRO A 104 -21.47 -8.77 12.74
C PRO A 104 -20.67 -9.82 13.51
N LEU A 105 -19.66 -10.39 12.86
CA LEU A 105 -18.77 -11.36 13.50
C LEU A 105 -17.91 -10.69 14.58
N PRO A 106 -17.90 -11.20 15.82
CA PRO A 106 -17.08 -10.63 16.88
C PRO A 106 -15.60 -10.91 16.63
N TYR A 107 -14.74 -9.94 16.99
CA TYR A 107 -13.29 -10.07 16.93
C TYR A 107 -12.65 -9.35 18.13
N PRO A 108 -11.53 -9.86 18.67
CA PRO A 108 -10.86 -9.23 19.81
C PRO A 108 -10.23 -7.88 19.42
N ALA A 109 -10.27 -6.90 20.32
CA ALA A 109 -9.66 -5.60 20.10
C ALA A 109 -8.15 -5.72 19.87
N GLY A 110 -7.61 -5.03 18.86
CA GLY A 110 -6.21 -5.11 18.45
C GLY A 110 -5.88 -6.29 17.53
N SER A 111 -6.85 -7.15 17.21
CA SER A 111 -6.69 -8.14 16.14
C SER A 111 -6.98 -7.55 14.77
N SER A 112 -6.47 -8.21 13.73
CA SER A 112 -6.67 -7.85 12.32
C SER A 112 -8.07 -8.17 11.77
N GLY A 113 -9.07 -8.41 12.64
CA GLY A 113 -10.44 -8.74 12.25
C GLY A 113 -10.76 -10.26 12.29
N PRO A 114 -11.98 -10.64 11.88
CA PRO A 114 -12.45 -12.03 11.95
C PRO A 114 -11.79 -12.91 10.87
N SER A 115 -11.64 -14.20 11.16
CA SER A 115 -11.03 -15.19 10.24
C SER A 115 -11.74 -15.24 8.88
N ALA A 116 -13.06 -15.05 8.86
CA ALA A 116 -13.85 -15.01 7.64
C ALA A 116 -13.38 -13.95 6.62
N SER A 117 -12.78 -12.85 7.09
CA SER A 117 -12.21 -11.83 6.20
C SER A 117 -11.00 -12.37 5.44
N TYR A 118 -10.14 -13.14 6.11
CA TYR A 118 -8.98 -13.78 5.49
C TYR A 118 -9.41 -14.85 4.48
N ASP A 119 -10.43 -15.65 4.82
CA ASP A 119 -10.97 -16.66 3.92
C ASP A 119 -11.54 -16.04 2.64
N LEU A 120 -12.24 -14.90 2.76
CA LEU A 120 -12.76 -14.15 1.62
C LEU A 120 -11.62 -13.62 0.74
N ILE A 121 -10.59 -13.03 1.35
CA ILE A 121 -9.42 -12.54 0.61
C ILE A 121 -8.74 -13.70 -0.13
N GLN A 122 -8.50 -14.83 0.54
CA GLN A 122 -7.85 -16.00 -0.07
C GLN A 122 -8.68 -16.62 -1.20
N LYS A 123 -10.01 -16.56 -1.11
CA LYS A 123 -10.92 -17.08 -2.13
C LYS A 123 -10.86 -16.26 -3.42
N TYR A 124 -10.84 -14.93 -3.34
CA TYR A 124 -10.91 -14.05 -4.51
C TYR A 124 -9.54 -13.56 -4.99
N TYR A 125 -8.57 -13.49 -4.08
CA TYR A 125 -7.22 -13.00 -4.36
C TYR A 125 -6.20 -14.08 -4.03
N SER A 126 -5.30 -14.35 -4.97
CA SER A 126 -4.13 -15.19 -4.73
C SER A 126 -3.08 -14.45 -3.88
N TYR A 127 -3.46 -14.01 -2.69
CA TYR A 127 -2.54 -13.42 -1.72
C TYR A 127 -1.66 -14.52 -1.14
N LYS A 128 -0.52 -14.79 -1.78
CA LYS A 128 0.51 -15.64 -1.19
C LYS A 128 1.37 -14.78 -0.27
N GLN A 129 1.38 -15.10 1.02
CA GLN A 129 2.40 -14.57 1.92
C GLN A 129 3.77 -14.96 1.36
N SER A 130 4.50 -13.98 0.87
CA SER A 130 5.88 -14.18 0.50
C SER A 130 6.72 -14.28 1.78
N ASN A 131 7.71 -15.17 1.83
CA ASN A 131 8.73 -15.24 2.89
C ASN A 131 9.67 -14.01 2.90
N TYR A 132 9.17 -12.87 2.42
CA TYR A 132 9.89 -11.63 2.31
C TYR A 132 9.93 -10.96 3.68
N LYS A 133 11.14 -10.77 4.19
CA LYS A 133 11.41 -10.09 5.44
C LYS A 133 11.95 -8.70 5.11
N TRP A 134 11.12 -7.68 5.27
CA TRP A 134 11.55 -6.29 5.13
C TRP A 134 12.56 -5.97 6.23
N THR A 135 13.69 -5.39 5.85
CA THR A 135 14.67 -4.84 6.78
C THR A 135 14.79 -3.36 6.49
N PRO A 136 14.47 -2.46 7.45
CA PRO A 136 14.58 -1.03 7.23
C PRO A 136 16.02 -0.69 6.81
N PRO A 137 16.21 0.16 5.79
CA PRO A 137 17.55 0.66 5.49
C PRO A 137 18.13 1.34 6.73
N LYS A 138 19.43 1.10 7.01
CA LYS A 138 20.12 1.77 8.11
C LYS A 138 20.15 3.25 7.78
N ARG A 139 19.46 4.09 8.58
CA ARG A 139 19.65 5.54 8.57
C ARG A 139 21.11 5.81 8.92
N GLU A 140 21.89 6.28 7.96
CA GLU A 140 23.21 6.83 8.23
C GLU A 140 23.00 8.11 9.03
N THR A 141 23.13 8.04 10.35
CA THR A 141 23.25 9.23 11.17
C THR A 141 24.52 9.94 10.76
N SER A 142 24.39 11.01 9.97
CA SER A 142 25.44 12.00 9.75
C SER A 142 25.68 12.77 11.05
N SER A 143 26.23 12.09 12.06
CA SER A 143 26.89 12.74 13.19
C SER A 143 28.33 13.06 12.77
N ASP A 144 28.48 13.98 11.82
CA ASP A 144 29.77 14.58 11.48
C ASP A 144 29.49 16.00 10.98
N THR A 145 29.66 17.00 11.86
CA THR A 145 30.35 18.28 11.62
C THR A 145 30.25 19.21 12.84
N VAL A 146 31.39 19.30 13.56
CA VAL A 146 31.99 20.49 14.21
C VAL A 146 31.45 20.95 15.58
N GLN A 147 32.15 20.59 16.67
CA GLN A 147 33.39 21.22 17.14
C GLN A 147 34.25 20.23 17.93
#